data_AF-A0A5M3MW51-F1
#
_entry.id   AF-A0A5M3MW51-F1
#
_cell.length_a   1.000
_cell.length_b   1.000
_cell.length_c   1.000
_cell.angle_alpha   90.00
_cell.angle_beta   90.00
_cell.angle_gamma   90.00
#
_symmetry.space_group_name_H-M   'P 1'
#
loop_
_entity.id
_entity.type
_entity.pdbx_description
1 polymer ?
#
loop_
_entity_poly.entity_id
_entity_poly.type
_entity_poly.pdbx_seq_one_letter_code
_entity_poly.pdbx_strand_id
1 'polypeptide(L)'
;MHCVCPRLMIFAEVKKLCHLHNVPFHWYLTNQFCIAYDVYLKIQQCINTRIASALGRNTPHWQMRNSCPACYCCCDGKTPLRFSILCALDGNNLLKLVDQTFRCGCTQPDPRDARSNIWITEEEVNKFKNSVEDAR
;
A
#
# COMPACT_ATOMS: atom_id res chain seq x y z
N MET A 1 -3.96 -1.90 9.04
CA MET A 1 -3.88 -0.58 8.36
C MET A 1 -5.13 -0.46 7.51
N HIS A 2 -6.09 0.41 7.88
CA HIS A 2 -7.30 0.59 7.08
C HIS A 2 -6.93 1.30 5.78
N CYS A 3 -7.07 0.59 4.66
CA CYS A 3 -6.90 1.12 3.33
C CYS A 3 -7.86 2.30 3.14
N VAL A 4 -7.34 3.52 3.27
CA VAL A 4 -8.18 4.69 3.07
C VAL A 4 -8.42 4.84 1.58
N CYS A 5 -9.70 4.84 1.21
CA CYS A 5 -10.16 4.88 -0.18
C CYS A 5 -9.40 5.95 -0.99
N PRO A 6 -8.72 5.60 -2.10
CA PRO A 6 -8.08 6.57 -3.00
C PRO A 6 -9.09 7.42 -3.78
N ARG A 7 -10.39 7.28 -3.50
CA ARG A 7 -11.47 7.98 -4.20
C ARG A 7 -11.31 9.50 -4.17
N LEU A 8 -10.72 10.07 -3.11
CA LEU A 8 -10.43 11.50 -3.07
C LEU A 8 -9.47 11.92 -4.19
N MET A 9 -8.45 11.10 -4.45
CA MET A 9 -7.50 11.31 -5.55
C MET A 9 -8.17 11.05 -6.90
N ILE A 10 -8.92 9.96 -7.05
CA ILE A 10 -9.55 9.60 -8.32
C ILE A 10 -10.57 10.66 -8.76
N PHE A 11 -11.41 11.16 -7.84
CA PHE A 11 -12.39 12.19 -8.16
C PHE A 11 -11.73 13.50 -8.61
N ALA A 12 -10.65 13.92 -7.93
CA ALA A 12 -9.88 15.10 -8.31
C ALA A 12 -9.24 14.93 -9.69
N GLU A 13 -8.65 13.77 -9.97
CA GLU A 13 -8.06 13.45 -11.27
C GLU A 13 -9.10 13.41 -12.40
N VAL A 14 -10.26 12.79 -12.18
CA VAL A 14 -11.32 12.75 -13.19
C VAL A 14 -11.87 14.14 -13.47
N LYS A 15 -12.06 14.98 -12.44
CA LYS A 15 -12.45 16.39 -12.63
C LYS A 15 -11.40 17.18 -13.42
N LYS A 16 -10.11 16.99 -13.11
CA LYS A 16 -9.01 17.61 -13.84
C LYS A 16 -9.02 17.18 -15.32
N LEU A 17 -9.21 15.90 -15.61
CA LEU A 17 -9.31 15.39 -16.98
C LEU A 17 -10.53 15.98 -17.70
N CYS A 18 -11.70 16.02 -17.06
CA CYS A 18 -12.90 16.64 -17.62
C CYS A 18 -12.65 18.11 -17.98
N HIS A 19 -12.00 18.86 -17.09
CA HIS A 19 -11.63 20.25 -17.33
C HIS A 19 -10.64 20.40 -18.50
N LEU A 20 -9.59 19.58 -18.55
CA LEU A 20 -8.59 19.61 -19.63
C LEU A 20 -9.20 19.34 -21.01
N HIS A 21 -10.22 18.48 -21.08
CA HIS A 21 -10.89 18.11 -22.32
C HIS A 21 -12.15 18.95 -22.62
N ASN A 22 -12.46 19.98 -21.81
CA ASN A 22 -13.69 20.77 -21.90
C ASN A 22 -14.99 19.94 -21.91
N VAL A 23 -15.01 18.83 -21.14
CA VAL A 23 -16.18 17.95 -21.00
C VAL A 23 -16.83 18.19 -19.64
N PRO A 24 -18.17 18.27 -19.53
CA PRO A 24 -18.85 18.37 -18.25
C PRO A 24 -18.60 17.13 -17.38
N PHE A 25 -18.23 17.36 -16.12
CA PHE A 25 -18.03 16.28 -15.16
C PHE A 25 -19.35 15.57 -14.86
N HIS A 26 -19.32 14.23 -14.93
CA HIS A 26 -20.44 13.36 -14.54
C HIS A 26 -19.94 12.26 -13.61
N TRP A 27 -20.76 11.90 -12.61
CA TRP A 27 -20.40 10.92 -11.59
C TRP A 27 -20.03 9.54 -12.16
N TYR A 28 -20.65 9.12 -13.27
CA TYR A 28 -20.35 7.84 -13.89
C TYR A 28 -18.91 7.76 -14.44
N LEU A 29 -18.31 8.90 -14.82
CA LEU A 29 -16.92 8.95 -15.33
C LEU A 29 -15.93 8.54 -14.23
N THR A 30 -16.22 8.88 -12.97
CA THR A 30 -15.43 8.44 -11.82
C THR A 30 -15.45 6.92 -11.70
N ASN A 31 -16.62 6.29 -11.84
CA ASN A 31 -16.74 4.84 -11.79
C ASN A 31 -16.03 4.16 -12.97
N GLN A 32 -16.23 4.67 -14.19
CA GLN A 32 -15.55 4.14 -15.38
C GLN A 32 -14.03 4.24 -15.25
N PHE A 33 -13.54 5.38 -14.76
CA PHE A 33 -12.11 5.59 -14.50
C PHE A 33 -11.59 4.64 -13.42
N CYS A 34 -12.31 4.46 -12.30
CA CYS A 34 -11.93 3.50 -11.27
C CYS A 34 -11.77 2.08 -11.85
N ILE A 35 -12.77 1.62 -12.61
CA ILE A 35 -12.76 0.29 -13.24
C ILE A 35 -11.57 0.17 -14.20
N ALA A 36 -11.37 1.15 -15.08
CA ALA A 36 -10.27 1.15 -16.03
C ALA A 36 -8.90 1.14 -15.32
N TYR A 37 -8.76 1.91 -14.24
CA TYR A 37 -7.55 1.98 -13.45
C TYR A 37 -7.27 0.66 -12.70
N ASP A 38 -8.29 0.00 -12.15
CA ASP A 38 -8.12 -1.31 -11.52
C ASP A 38 -7.71 -2.39 -12.52
N VAL A 39 -8.28 -2.38 -13.73
CA VAL A 39 -7.84 -3.26 -14.83
C VAL A 39 -6.39 -2.99 -15.23
N TYR A 40 -6.02 -1.72 -15.39
CA TYR A 40 -4.65 -1.32 -15.69
C TYR A 40 -3.66 -1.85 -14.66
N LEU A 41 -3.94 -1.65 -13.37
CA LEU A 41 -3.07 -2.13 -12.31
C LEU A 41 -3.03 -3.67 -12.25
N LYS A 42 -4.13 -4.36 -12.58
CA LYS A 42 -4.15 -5.83 -12.69
C LYS A 42 -3.23 -6.32 -13.81
N ILE A 43 -3.25 -5.66 -14.97
CA ILE A 43 -2.35 -5.97 -16.09
C ILE A 43 -0.90 -5.79 -15.66
N GLN A 44 -0.56 -4.66 -15.03
CA GLN A 44 0.79 -4.42 -14.51
C GLN A 44 1.22 -5.49 -13.50
N GLN A 45 0.33 -5.88 -12.59
CA GLN A 45 0.60 -6.94 -11.63
C GLN A 45 0.91 -8.27 -12.35
N CYS A 46 0.09 -8.67 -13.31
CA CYS A 46 0.30 -9.90 -14.08
C CYS A 46 1.64 -9.89 -14.83
N ILE A 47 2.01 -8.76 -15.44
CA ILE A 47 3.30 -8.58 -16.11
C ILE A 47 4.44 -8.73 -15.10
N ASN A 48 4.37 -8.02 -13.97
CA ASN A 48 5.40 -8.09 -12.92
C ASN A 48 5.55 -9.49 -12.35
N THR A 49 4.46 -10.23 -12.15
CA THR A 49 4.50 -11.63 -11.70
C THR A 49 5.21 -12.52 -12.71
N ARG A 50 4.94 -12.36 -14.01
CA ARG A 50 5.62 -13.14 -15.06
C ARG A 50 7.11 -12.82 -15.12
N ILE A 51 7.47 -11.53 -15.07
CA ILE A 51 8.87 -11.09 -15.03
C ILE A 51 9.57 -11.66 -13.78
N ALA A 52 8.93 -11.57 -12.61
CA ALA A 52 9.47 -12.11 -11.38
C ALA A 52 9.71 -13.63 -11.48
N SER A 53 8.76 -14.37 -12.05
CA SER A 53 8.93 -15.81 -12.28
C SER A 53 10.06 -16.12 -13.25
N ALA A 54 10.17 -15.39 -14.36
CA ALA A 54 11.23 -15.58 -15.35
C ALA A 54 12.62 -15.30 -14.78
N LEU A 55 12.71 -14.37 -13.83
CA LEU A 55 13.95 -14.00 -13.15
C LEU A 55 14.23 -14.82 -11.86
N GLY A 56 13.42 -15.85 -11.56
CA GLY A 56 13.58 -16.66 -10.35
C GLY A 56 13.30 -15.90 -9.03
N ARG A 57 12.52 -14.81 -9.10
CA ARG A 57 12.19 -13.91 -7.98
C ARG A 57 10.85 -14.23 -7.33
N ASN A 58 10.36 -15.45 -7.53
CA ASN A 58 9.06 -15.94 -7.06
C ASN A 58 9.15 -16.73 -5.74
N THR A 59 10.31 -16.72 -5.06
CA THR A 59 10.46 -17.38 -3.76
C THR A 59 9.84 -16.56 -2.62
N PRO A 60 9.35 -17.21 -1.55
CA PRO A 60 8.86 -16.50 -0.37
C PRO A 60 9.91 -15.53 0.18
N HIS A 61 9.48 -14.31 0.48
CA HIS A 61 10.34 -13.23 1.00
C HIS A 61 11.54 -12.84 0.10
N TRP A 62 11.50 -13.18 -1.20
CA TRP A 62 12.58 -12.82 -2.15
C TRP A 62 12.93 -11.34 -2.07
N GLN A 63 11.92 -10.48 -2.06
CA GLN A 63 12.12 -9.04 -2.01
C GLN A 63 12.81 -8.60 -0.72
N MET A 64 12.44 -9.13 0.45
CA MET A 64 13.11 -8.76 1.71
C MET A 64 14.58 -9.22 1.74
N ARG A 65 14.87 -10.41 1.19
CA ARG A 65 16.25 -10.95 1.11
C ARG A 65 17.13 -10.22 0.10
N ASN A 66 16.53 -9.63 -0.92
CA ASN A 66 17.23 -8.98 -2.05
C ASN A 66 16.95 -7.47 -2.13
N SER A 67 16.37 -6.89 -1.06
CA SER A 67 16.24 -5.44 -0.93
C SER A 67 17.60 -4.79 -0.72
N CYS A 68 17.64 -3.45 -0.77
CA CYS A 68 18.88 -2.65 -0.74
C CYS A 68 19.98 -3.27 0.14
N PRO A 69 21.07 -3.80 -0.43
CA PRO A 69 22.11 -4.48 0.32
C PRO A 69 22.66 -3.58 1.43
N ALA A 70 22.87 -2.28 1.17
CA ALA A 70 23.37 -1.36 2.19
C ALA A 70 22.43 -1.19 3.40
N CYS A 71 21.12 -1.37 3.22
CA CYS A 71 20.14 -1.27 4.30
C CYS A 71 19.98 -2.56 5.12
N TYR A 72 20.40 -3.71 4.58
CA TYR A 72 20.20 -5.04 5.18
C TYR A 72 21.50 -5.83 5.40
N CYS A 73 22.65 -5.32 4.96
CA CYS A 73 23.94 -5.99 5.07
C CYS A 73 24.50 -5.84 6.49
N CYS A 74 24.57 -6.94 7.22
CA CYS A 74 25.38 -7.04 8.41
C CYS A 74 26.86 -7.00 7.99
N CYS A 75 27.61 -5.99 8.45
CA CYS A 75 29.04 -5.95 8.18
C CYS A 75 29.76 -6.97 9.06
N ASP A 76 30.49 -7.90 8.44
CA ASP A 76 31.33 -8.85 9.17
C ASP A 76 32.34 -8.13 10.08
N GLY A 77 32.46 -8.60 11.32
CA GLY A 77 33.38 -8.04 12.32
C GLY A 77 32.88 -6.81 13.09
N LYS A 78 31.66 -6.32 12.83
CA LYS A 78 31.03 -5.29 13.68
C LYS A 78 30.23 -5.92 14.82
N THR A 79 30.11 -5.20 15.93
CA THR A 79 29.22 -5.61 17.02
C THR A 79 27.78 -5.66 16.52
N PRO A 80 27.03 -6.74 16.84
CA PRO A 80 25.64 -6.85 16.44
C PRO A 80 24.83 -5.72 17.09
N LEU A 81 24.07 -4.99 16.28
CA LEU A 81 23.13 -4.00 16.79
C LEU A 81 22.00 -4.70 17.55
N ARG A 82 21.52 -4.08 18.64
CA ARG A 82 20.34 -4.57 19.38
C ARG A 82 19.11 -4.68 18.48
N PHE A 83 19.00 -3.79 17.50
CA PHE A 83 17.97 -3.83 16.47
C PHE A 83 18.65 -3.76 15.09
N SER A 84 18.35 -4.71 14.22
CA SER A 84 18.98 -4.83 12.89
C SER A 84 18.46 -3.81 11.87
N ILE A 85 17.24 -3.31 12.07
CA ILE A 85 16.56 -2.40 11.14
C ILE A 85 15.83 -1.33 11.95
N LEU A 86 16.04 -0.06 11.59
CA LEU A 86 15.17 1.03 11.99
C LEU A 86 14.21 1.32 10.82
N CYS A 87 12.94 1.00 10.99
CA CYS A 87 11.92 1.25 9.98
C CYS A 87 11.07 2.46 10.38
N ALA A 88 11.16 3.54 9.60
CA ALA A 88 10.24 4.67 9.71
C ALA A 88 9.13 4.49 8.68
N LEU A 89 7.94 4.13 9.15
CA LEU A 89 6.75 4.00 8.30
C LEU A 89 5.90 5.24 8.50
N ASP A 90 5.73 6.04 7.44
CA ASP A 90 4.62 6.98 7.40
C ASP A 90 3.36 6.15 7.18
N GLY A 91 2.60 5.93 8.26
CA GLY A 91 1.33 5.20 8.21
C GLY A 91 0.23 5.93 7.43
N ASN A 92 0.58 6.99 6.69
CA ASN A 92 -0.34 7.90 6.04
C ASN A 92 -1.39 8.41 7.04
N ASN A 93 -0.95 8.61 8.29
CA ASN A 93 -1.80 9.02 9.41
C ASN A 93 -2.28 10.47 9.26
N LEU A 94 -1.77 11.22 8.29
CA LEU A 94 -2.28 12.55 7.93
C LEU A 94 -3.77 12.51 7.58
N LEU A 95 -4.29 11.39 7.05
CA LEU A 95 -5.73 11.22 6.85
C LEU A 95 -6.53 10.96 8.14
N LYS A 96 -5.89 10.57 9.24
CA LYS A 96 -6.51 10.38 10.57
C LYS A 96 -6.59 11.68 11.38
N LEU A 97 -5.89 12.74 10.98
CA LEU A 97 -5.91 14.04 11.67
C LEU A 97 -7.07 14.95 11.28
N VAL A 98 -7.94 14.51 10.36
CA VAL A 98 -9.17 15.25 10.10
C VAL A 98 -10.21 14.77 11.10
N ASP A 99 -10.52 15.64 12.05
CA ASP A 99 -11.50 15.44 13.10
C ASP A 99 -12.86 14.96 12.51
N GLN A 100 -13.52 14.04 13.22
CA GLN A 100 -14.75 13.38 12.75
C GLN A 100 -15.89 14.38 12.49
N THR A 101 -15.88 15.53 13.16
CA THR A 101 -16.81 16.64 12.94
C THR A 101 -16.61 17.28 11.56
N PHE A 102 -15.40 17.20 10.99
CA PHE A 102 -15.08 17.66 9.63
C PHE A 102 -15.11 16.53 8.58
N ARG A 103 -15.14 15.26 9.01
CA ARG A 103 -15.40 14.08 8.16
C ARG A 103 -16.66 13.35 8.58
N CYS A 104 -17.83 13.94 8.36
CA CYS A 104 -19.08 13.18 8.31
C CYS A 104 -19.00 12.15 7.16
N GLY A 105 -18.86 10.87 7.50
CA GLY A 105 -18.87 9.78 6.52
C GLY A 105 -18.56 8.41 7.13
N CYS A 106 -19.08 7.35 6.53
CA CYS A 106 -18.75 5.99 6.92
C CYS A 106 -17.32 5.63 6.46
N THR A 107 -16.55 4.96 7.31
CA THR A 107 -15.29 4.32 6.87
C THR A 107 -15.61 3.35 5.75
N GLN A 108 -15.12 3.65 4.55
CA GLN A 108 -15.33 2.78 3.41
C GLN A 108 -14.12 1.85 3.27
N PRO A 109 -14.28 0.53 3.50
CA PRO A 109 -13.19 -0.42 3.31
C PRO A 109 -12.79 -0.44 1.84
N ASP A 110 -11.49 -0.51 1.58
CA ASP A 110 -10.98 -0.80 0.26
C ASP A 110 -11.12 -2.30 0.01
N PRO A 111 -11.92 -2.75 -0.96
CA PRO A 111 -12.11 -4.17 -1.23
C PRO A 111 -10.92 -4.80 -1.96
N ARG A 112 -9.88 -4.03 -2.30
CA ARG A 112 -8.75 -4.52 -3.09
C ARG A 112 -7.76 -5.26 -2.20
N ASP A 113 -7.43 -6.48 -2.60
CA ASP A 113 -6.35 -7.22 -1.98
C ASP A 113 -4.98 -6.58 -2.22
N ALA A 114 -4.11 -6.76 -1.24
CA ALA A 114 -2.71 -6.41 -1.35
C ALA A 114 -2.07 -7.08 -2.57
N ARG A 115 -1.51 -6.25 -3.47
CA ARG A 115 -0.94 -6.73 -4.75
C ARG A 115 0.54 -7.11 -4.66
N SER A 116 1.19 -6.86 -3.53
CA SER A 116 2.61 -7.19 -3.31
C SER A 116 2.81 -8.04 -2.07
N ASN A 117 3.88 -8.84 -2.08
CA ASN A 117 4.24 -9.76 -1.00
C ASN A 117 4.83 -9.05 0.23
N ILE A 118 4.86 -7.72 0.23
CA ILE A 118 5.29 -6.88 1.36
C ILE A 118 4.14 -6.67 2.34
N TRP A 119 2.90 -6.74 1.86
CA TRP A 119 1.74 -6.57 2.72
C TRP A 119 1.56 -7.78 3.61
N ILE A 120 1.31 -7.50 4.88
CA ILE A 120 0.98 -8.48 5.89
C ILE A 120 -0.53 -8.41 6.07
N THR A 121 -1.19 -9.57 6.09
CA THR A 121 -2.65 -9.61 6.24
C THR A 121 -3.06 -9.11 7.62
N GLU A 122 -4.30 -8.65 7.75
CA GLU A 122 -4.80 -8.16 9.03
C GLU A 122 -4.81 -9.25 10.09
N GLU A 123 -5.10 -10.50 9.71
CA GLU A 123 -5.06 -11.66 10.59
C GLU A 123 -3.66 -11.89 11.16
N GLU A 124 -2.62 -11.76 10.32
CA GLU A 124 -1.23 -11.94 10.74
C GLU A 124 -0.77 -10.80 11.66
N VAL A 125 -1.16 -9.55 11.37
CA VAL A 125 -0.86 -8.40 12.25
C VAL A 125 -1.56 -8.54 13.60
N ASN A 126 -2.82 -9.00 13.61
CA ASN A 126 -3.63 -9.09 14.82
C ASN A 126 -3.08 -10.10 15.85
N LYS A 127 -2.22 -11.03 15.45
CA LYS A 127 -1.49 -11.92 16.37
C LYS A 127 -0.62 -11.14 17.37
N PHE A 128 -0.16 -9.95 17.00
CA PHE A 128 0.72 -9.11 17.80
C PHE A 128 -0.02 -7.98 18.52
N LYS A 129 -1.36 -7.98 18.52
CA LYS A 129 -2.16 -6.88 19.11
C LYS A 129 -1.88 -6.67 20.60
N ASN A 130 -1.59 -7.76 21.34
CA ASN A 130 -1.40 -7.75 22.79
C ASN A 130 0.04 -8.06 23.22
N SER A 131 0.98 -8.25 22.28
CA SER A 131 2.34 -8.72 22.60
C SER A 131 3.22 -7.72 23.34
N VAL A 132 2.73 -6.50 23.56
CA VAL A 132 3.46 -5.44 24.30
C VAL A 132 3.24 -5.56 25.82
N GLU A 133 2.17 -6.25 26.26
CA GLU A 133 1.91 -6.46 27.69
C GLU A 133 2.83 -7.54 28.30
N ASP A 134 3.27 -8.52 27.49
CA ASP A 134 4.19 -9.60 27.88
C ASP A 134 5.68 -9.19 27.86
N ALA A 135 6.00 -7.99 27.37
CA ALA A 135 7.37 -7.51 27.20
C ALA A 135 7.90 -6.72 28.41
N ARG A 136 7.26 -6.85 29.58
CA ARG A 136 7.62 -6.13 30.81
C ARG A 136 8.42 -6.96 31.79
#